data_AF-A0A5J5IJX0-F1
#
_entry.id   AF-A0A5J5IJX0-F1
#
_cell.length_a   1.000
_cell.length_b   1.000
_cell.length_c   1.000
_cell.angle_alpha   90.00
_cell.angle_beta   90.00
_cell.angle_gamma   90.00
#
_symmetry.space_group_name_H-M   'P 1'
#
loop_
_entity.id
_entity.type
_entity.pdbx_description
1 polymer ?
#
loop_
_entity_poly.entity_id
_entity_poly.type
_entity_poly.pdbx_seq_one_letter_code
_entity_poly.pdbx_strand_id
1 'polypeptide(L)' 'MDTDNKIQSRKKFIGLGISAAALFTAFKFWVPKRKKETKTVKMLTQDGKLVEVDIAALSPKKKKITNKELQNWIKK' A
#
# COMPACT_ATOMS: atom_id res chain seq x y z
N MET A 1 33.59 -37.41 -23.17
CA MET A 1 33.64 -36.02 -23.67
C MET A 1 32.25 -35.44 -23.41
N ASP A 2 32.00 -34.85 -22.24
CA ASP A 2 30.60 -34.57 -21.80
C ASP A 2 30.41 -33.25 -21.03
N THR A 3 31.46 -32.42 -20.90
CA THR A 3 31.42 -31.23 -20.04
C THR A 3 30.93 -29.96 -20.75
N ASP A 4 30.98 -29.90 -22.08
CA ASP A 4 30.65 -28.68 -22.84
C ASP A 4 29.14 -28.38 -22.89
N ASN A 5 28.30 -29.43 -22.95
CA ASN A 5 26.85 -29.29 -23.10
C ASN A 5 26.20 -28.69 -21.83
N LYS A 6 26.74 -29.01 -20.64
CA LYS A 6 26.26 -28.50 -19.34
C LYS A 6 26.62 -27.02 -19.11
N ILE A 7 27.75 -26.57 -19.63
CA ILE A 7 28.20 -25.16 -19.51
C ILE A 7 27.37 -24.27 -20.45
N GLN A 8 27.03 -24.77 -21.64
CA GLN A 8 26.21 -24.04 -22.61
C GLN A 8 24.77 -23.86 -22.13
N SER A 9 24.17 -24.83 -21.41
CA SER A 9 22.81 -24.68 -20.88
C SER A 9 22.74 -23.62 -19.77
N ARG A 10 23.72 -23.58 -18.86
CA ARG A 10 23.77 -22.60 -17.76
C ARG A 10 23.85 -21.16 -18.26
N LYS A 11 24.66 -20.90 -19.29
CA LYS A 11 24.76 -19.56 -19.91
C LYS A 11 23.45 -19.14 -20.58
N LYS A 12 22.73 -20.08 -21.19
CA LYS A 12 21.39 -19.83 -21.76
C LYS A 12 20.34 -19.53 -20.69
N PHE A 13 20.36 -20.22 -19.55
CA PHE A 13 19.48 -19.93 -18.42
C PHE A 13 19.76 -18.57 -17.78
N ILE A 14 21.02 -18.18 -17.63
CA ILE A 14 21.39 -16.85 -17.11
C ILE A 14 20.94 -15.77 -18.11
N GLY A 15 21.17 -15.96 -19.41
CA GLY A 15 20.70 -15.03 -20.44
C GLY A 15 19.18 -14.87 -20.45
N LEU A 16 18.43 -15.98 -20.38
CA LEU A 16 16.96 -15.95 -20.25
C LEU A 16 16.49 -15.26 -18.97
N GLY A 17 17.14 -15.54 -17.84
CA GLY A 17 16.83 -14.91 -16.56
C GLY A 17 17.04 -13.39 -16.57
N ILE A 18 18.16 -12.93 -17.15
CA ILE A 18 18.45 -11.50 -17.29
C ILE A 18 17.45 -10.83 -18.24
N SER A 19 17.15 -11.46 -19.38
CA SER A 19 16.17 -10.93 -20.34
C SER A 19 14.77 -10.84 -19.73
N ALA A 20 14.34 -11.85 -18.98
CA ALA A 20 13.04 -11.85 -18.32
C ALA A 20 12.97 -10.75 -17.22
N ALA A 21 14.04 -10.58 -16.44
CA ALA A 21 14.13 -9.54 -15.41
C ALA A 21 14.12 -8.13 -15.99
N ALA A 22 14.79 -7.90 -17.13
CA ALA A 22 14.81 -6.61 -17.81
C ALA A 22 13.42 -6.26 -18.38
N LEU A 23 12.72 -7.21 -18.98
CA LEU A 23 11.35 -7.01 -19.46
C LEU A 23 10.38 -6.76 -18.30
N PHE A 24 10.53 -7.47 -17.18
CA PHE A 24 9.68 -7.29 -16.00
C PHE A 24 9.88 -5.92 -15.34
N THR A 25 11.13 -5.43 -15.27
CA THR A 25 11.43 -4.09 -14.72
C THR A 25 10.95 -2.97 -15.64
N ALA A 26 11.12 -3.09 -16.96
CA ALA A 26 10.57 -2.15 -17.93
C ALA A 26 9.03 -2.08 -17.86
N PHE A 27 8.37 -3.23 -17.76
CA PHE A 27 6.92 -3.31 -17.62
C PHE A 27 6.43 -2.69 -16.29
N LYS A 28 7.12 -2.97 -15.18
CA LYS A 28 6.84 -2.38 -13.86
C LYS A 28 6.91 -0.84 -13.89
N PHE A 29 7.83 -0.28 -14.67
CA PHE A 29 8.02 1.17 -14.80
C PHE A 29 6.95 1.83 -15.69
N TRP A 30 6.43 1.10 -16.69
CA TRP A 30 5.36 1.58 -17.58
C TRP A 30 3.96 1.53 -16.92
N VAL A 31 3.74 0.67 -15.92
CA VAL A 31 2.45 0.60 -15.22
C VAL A 31 2.21 1.90 -14.44
N PRO A 32 1.19 2.71 -14.79
CA PRO A 32 0.88 3.92 -14.04
C PRO A 32 0.55 3.55 -12.59
N LYS A 33 1.26 4.15 -11.63
CA LYS A 33 0.94 3.99 -10.21
C LYS A 33 -0.52 4.36 -10.03
N ARG A 34 -1.35 3.40 -9.60
CA ARG A 34 -2.74 3.68 -9.21
C ARG A 34 -2.70 4.80 -8.18
N LYS A 35 -3.27 5.95 -8.53
CA LYS A 35 -3.46 7.05 -7.59
C LYS A 35 -4.21 6.44 -6.41
N LYS A 36 -3.61 6.47 -5.22
CA LYS A 36 -4.30 6.03 -4.01
C LYS A 36 -5.52 6.92 -3.90
N GLU A 37 -6.71 6.35 -4.11
CA GLU A 37 -7.95 7.05 -3.86
C GLU A 37 -7.91 7.49 -2.40
N THR A 38 -7.83 8.80 -2.19
CA THR A 38 -7.86 9.42 -0.87
C THR A 38 -9.22 9.12 -0.29
N LYS A 39 -9.31 8.05 0.50
CA LYS A 39 -10.54 7.68 1.19
C LYS A 39 -10.74 8.73 2.28
N THR A 40 -11.74 9.58 2.11
CA THR A 40 -12.17 10.53 3.12
C THR A 40 -13.28 9.94 3.98
N VAL A 41 -13.33 10.34 5.25
CA VAL A 41 -14.43 10.01 6.17
C VAL A 41 -15.06 11.29 6.68
N LYS A 42 -16.39 11.28 6.77
CA LYS A 42 -17.17 12.37 7.37
C LYS A 42 -17.17 12.20 8.88
N MET A 43 -16.72 13.23 9.58
CA MET A 43 -16.67 13.28 11.04
C MET A 43 -17.35 14.54 11.55
N LEU A 44 -17.92 14.46 12.76
CA LEU A 44 -18.46 15.63 13.44
C LEU A 44 -17.39 16.21 14.37
N THR A 45 -17.25 17.51 14.33
CA THR A 45 -16.46 18.28 15.31
C THR A 45 -17.24 18.44 16.61
N GLN A 46 -16.55 18.80 17.69
CA GLN A 46 -17.18 19.06 18.99
C GLN A 46 -18.24 20.18 18.90
N ASP A 47 -18.04 21.13 17.98
CA ASP A 47 -18.98 22.23 17.72
C ASP A 47 -20.14 21.84 16.79
N GLY A 48 -20.29 20.55 16.46
CA GLY A 48 -21.39 20.02 15.65
C GLY A 48 -21.25 20.21 14.13
N LYS A 49 -20.11 20.70 13.64
CA LYS A 49 -19.86 20.85 12.19
C LYS A 49 -19.39 19.54 11.57
N LEU A 50 -19.93 19.21 10.40
CA LEU A 50 -19.52 18.05 9.60
C LEU A 50 -18.28 18.39 8.77
N VAL A 51 -17.22 17.59 8.91
CA VAL A 51 -15.93 17.80 8.24
C VAL A 51 -15.49 16.50 7.56
N GLU A 52 -14.91 16.62 6.37
CA GLU A 52 -14.29 15.50 5.66
C GLU A 52 -12.81 15.43 6.00
N VAL A 53 -12.37 14.29 6.52
CA VAL A 53 -10.98 14.06 6.94
C VAL A 53 -10.38 12.92 6.14
N ASP A 54 -9.15 13.10 5.64
CA ASP A 54 -8.40 12.03 5.00
C ASP A 54 -8.05 10.93 6.03
N ILE A 55 -8.40 9.68 5.73
CA ILE A 55 -8.09 8.55 6.59
C ILE A 55 -6.57 8.41 6.82
N ALA A 56 -5.75 8.84 5.87
CA ALA A 56 -4.30 8.79 6.01
C ALA A 56 -3.76 9.71 7.12
N ALA A 57 -4.49 10.78 7.46
CA ALA A 57 -4.13 11.70 8.54
C ALA A 57 -4.58 11.21 9.92
N LEU A 58 -5.47 10.21 9.99
CA LEU A 58 -5.98 9.66 11.24
C LEU A 58 -5.06 8.56 11.77
N SER A 59 -4.90 8.52 13.10
CA SER A 59 -4.16 7.44 13.75
C SER A 59 -4.85 6.09 13.48
N PRO A 60 -4.10 5.04 13.08
CA PRO A 60 -4.69 3.73 12.77
C PRO A 60 -5.29 3.04 14.01
N LYS A 61 -4.90 3.46 15.21
CA LYS A 61 -5.44 2.94 16.48
C LYS A 61 -6.79 3.58 16.78
N LYS A 62 -7.87 2.94 16.35
CA LYS A 62 -9.24 3.33 16.68
C LYS A 62 -9.58 2.84 18.10
N LYS A 63 -9.76 3.75 19.06
CA LYS A 63 -10.30 3.43 20.38
C LYS A 63 -11.82 3.62 20.36
N LYS A 64 -12.58 2.58 20.69
CA LYS A 64 -14.03 2.71 20.91
C LYS A 64 -14.25 3.47 22.21
N ILE A 65 -15.04 4.54 22.17
CA ILE A 65 -15.41 5.29 23.36
C ILE A 65 -16.33 4.43 24.25
N THR A 66 -16.10 4.48 25.56
CA THR A 66 -16.94 3.81 26.56
C THR A 66 -18.07 4.73 27.02
N ASN A 67 -19.16 4.16 27.56
CA ASN A 67 -20.30 4.96 28.05
C ASN A 67 -19.91 5.99 29.12
N LYS A 68 -18.93 5.67 29.98
CA LYS A 68 -18.42 6.60 31.00
C LYS A 68 -17.69 7.79 30.38
N GLU A 69 -16.85 7.55 29.38
CA GLU A 69 -16.16 8.60 28.63
C GLU A 69 -17.16 9.48 27.87
N LEU A 70 -18.22 8.90 27.29
CA LEU A 70 -19.28 9.65 26.63
C LEU A 70 -20.04 10.58 27.59
N GLN A 71 -20.41 10.08 28.77
CA GLN A 71 -21.08 10.91 29.79
C GLN A 71 -20.20 12.06 30.26
N ASN A 72 -18.89 11.84 30.41
CA ASN A 72 -17.95 12.89 30.77
C ASN A 72 -17.76 13.95 29.68
N TRP A 73 -17.93 13.57 28.40
CA TRP A 73 -17.84 14.49 27.28
C TRP A 73 -19.03 15.45 27.19
N ILE A 74 -20.23 14.99 27.56
CA ILE A 74 -21.46 15.80 27.55
C ILE A 74 -21.54 16.73 28.76
N LYS A 75 -20.99 16.32 29.91
CA LYS A 75 -21.06 17.08 31.18
C LYS A 75 -20.01 18.18 31.30
N LYS A 76 -19.08 18.29 30.35
CA LYS A 76 -18.00 19.28 30.34
C LYS A 76 -18.36 20.44 29.43
#